data_AF-A0A7C1YQI8-F1
#
_entry.id   AF-A0A7C1YQI8-F1
#
_cell.length_a   1.000
_cell.length_b   1.000
_cell.length_c   1.000
_cell.angle_alpha   90.00
_cell.angle_beta   90.00
_cell.angle_gamma   90.00
#
_symmetry.space_group_name_H-M   'P 1'
#
loop_
_entity.id
_entity.type
_entity.pdbx_description
1 polymer ?
#
loop_
_entity_poly.entity_id
_entity_poly.type
_entity_poly.pdbx_seq_one_letter_code
_entity_poly.pdbx_strand_id
1 'polypeptide(L)' 'MELYKFLPKTNCKKCGKPTCMAFALDLLQGKVKVDDCTPLLELKFKKNYDT' A
#
# COMPACT_ATOMS: atom_id res chain seq x y z
N MET A 1 -11.66 -5.29 -0.45
CA MET A 1 -10.74 -5.02 -1.59
C MET A 1 -10.49 -3.54 -1.84
N GLU A 2 -11.30 -2.61 -1.32
CA GLU A 2 -11.16 -1.15 -1.52
C GLU A 2 -9.75 -0.61 -1.26
N LEU A 3 -9.07 -1.11 -0.22
CA LEU A 3 -7.72 -0.68 0.14
C LEU A 3 -6.69 -0.90 -0.99
N TYR A 4 -6.86 -1.99 -1.76
CA TYR A 4 -6.02 -2.28 -2.93
C TYR A 4 -6.14 -1.21 -4.03
N LYS A 5 -7.26 -0.48 -4.12
CA LYS A 5 -7.46 0.60 -5.09
C LYS A 5 -6.53 1.78 -4.84
N PHE A 6 -6.16 2.00 -3.57
CA PHE A 6 -5.29 3.09 -3.15
C PHE A 6 -3.79 2.74 -3.21
N LEU A 7 -3.46 1.46 -3.44
CA LEU A 7 -2.06 1.06 -3.57
C LEU A 7 -1.51 1.38 -4.96
N PRO A 8 -0.18 1.56 -5.10
CA PRO A 8 0.48 1.79 -6.39
C PRO A 8 0.36 0.64 -7.40
N LYS A 9 -0.04 -0.57 -6.96
CA LYS A 9 -0.20 -1.79 -7.77
C LYS A 9 1.03 -2.18 -8.60
N THR A 10 2.22 -1.75 -8.19
CA THR A 10 3.48 -2.04 -8.90
C THR A 10 4.02 -3.45 -8.62
N ASN A 11 3.52 -4.13 -7.58
CA ASN A 11 4.05 -5.40 -7.07
C ASN A 11 5.59 -5.38 -6.88
N CYS A 12 6.15 -4.21 -6.52
CA CYS A 12 7.60 -4.00 -6.46
C CYS A 12 8.33 -4.76 -5.34
N LYS A 13 7.60 -5.35 -4.40
CA LYS A 13 8.13 -6.11 -3.24
C LYS A 13 9.02 -5.32 -2.27
N LYS A 14 9.11 -3.98 -2.41
CA LYS A 14 9.90 -3.12 -1.50
C LYS A 14 9.40 -3.15 -0.04
N CYS A 15 8.13 -3.48 0.19
CA CYS A 15 7.55 -3.70 1.52
C CYS A 15 7.66 -5.15 2.03
N GLY A 16 8.44 -6.01 1.36
CA GLY A 16 8.62 -7.41 1.74
C GLY A 16 7.45 -8.34 1.40
N LYS A 17 6.38 -7.84 0.77
CA LYS A 17 5.22 -8.65 0.36
C LYS A 17 5.31 -9.07 -1.12
N PRO A 18 4.86 -10.28 -1.49
CA PRO A 18 4.98 -10.79 -2.85
C PRO A 18 4.14 -10.02 -3.87
N THR A 19 3.02 -9.42 -3.43
CA THR A 19 2.13 -8.59 -4.24
C THR A 19 1.59 -7.43 -3.42
N CYS A 20 1.13 -6.37 -4.09
CA CYS A 20 0.39 -5.27 -3.46
C CYS A 20 -0.92 -5.76 -2.83
N MET A 21 -1.54 -6.81 -3.38
CA MET A 21 -2.72 -7.42 -2.77
C MET A 21 -2.39 -8.07 -1.42
N ALA A 22 -1.28 -8.80 -1.34
CA ALA A 22 -0.83 -9.39 -0.07
C ALA A 22 -0.55 -8.31 0.99
N PHE A 23 0.07 -7.19 0.59
CA PHE A 23 0.23 -6.03 1.45
C PHE A 23 -1.12 -5.46 1.92
N ALA A 24 -2.11 -5.30 1.02
CA ALA A 24 -3.43 -4.82 1.39
C ALA A 24 -4.13 -5.71 2.41
N LEU A 25 -4.02 -7.04 2.28
CA LEU A 25 -4.60 -8.00 3.22
C LEU A 25 -3.94 -7.92 4.60
N ASP A 26 -2.61 -7.85 4.66
CA ASP A 26 -1.89 -7.71 5.92
C ASP A 26 -2.17 -6.36 6.60
N LEU A 27 -2.35 -5.30 5.81
CA LEU A 27 -2.71 -3.98 6.33
C LEU A 27 -4.13 -3.97 6.91
N LEU A 28 -5.10 -4.63 6.25
CA LEU A 28 -6.44 -4.83 6.79
C LEU A 28 -6.45 -5.64 8.10
N GLN A 29 -5.49 -6.56 8.25
CA GLN A 29 -5.32 -7.36 9.46
C GLN A 29 -4.48 -6.66 10.55
N GLY A 30 -3.99 -5.43 10.29
CA GLY A 30 -3.14 -4.67 11.22
C GLY A 30 -1.75 -5.26 11.42
N LYS A 31 -1.29 -6.15 10.53
CA LYS A 31 0.03 -6.80 10.60
C LYS A 31 1.17 -5.92 10.09
N VAL A 32 0.84 -4.89 9.32
CA VAL A 32 1.76 -3.91 8.73
C VAL A 32 1.14 -2.52 8.84
N LYS A 33 1.96 -1.48 8.72
CA LYS A 33 1.54 -0.08 8.67
C LYS A 33 1.50 0.41 7.23
N VAL A 34 0.73 1.48 6.97
CA VAL A 34 0.67 2.13 5.65
C VAL A 34 2.07 2.54 5.19
N ASP A 35 2.88 3.05 6.12
CA ASP A 35 4.24 3.54 5.87
C ASP A 35 5.24 2.45 5.45
N ASP A 36 4.91 1.18 5.69
CA ASP A 36 5.75 0.05 5.25
C ASP A 36 5.76 -0.07 3.72
N CYS A 37 4.79 0.52 3.02
CA CYS A 37 4.80 0.67 1.57
C CYS A 37 5.54 1.94 1.15
N THR A 38 6.87 1.88 1.06
CA THR A 38 7.69 3.04 0.64
C THR A 38 7.25 3.71 -0.68
N PRO A 39 6.78 2.99 -1.73
CA PRO A 39 6.27 3.64 -2.94
C PRO A 39 4.97 4.42 -2.72
N LEU A 40 4.17 4.06 -1.72
CA LEU A 40 2.92 4.76 -1.40
C LEU A 40 3.18 6.15 -0.78
N LEU A 41 4.34 6.33 -0.14
CA LEU A 41 4.77 7.61 0.46
C LEU A 41 5.41 8.57 -0.56
N GLU A 42 5.73 8.10 -1.76
CA GLU A 42 6.24 8.97 -2.82
C GLU A 42 5.14 9.96 -3.25
N LEU A 43 5.51 11.24 -3.41
CA LEU A 43 4.60 12.39 -3.68
C LEU A 43 3.56 12.14 -4.80
N LYS A 44 3.83 11.20 -5.71
CA LYS A 44 2.96 10.81 -6.81
C LYS A 44 1.67 10.08 -6.38
N PHE A 45 1.58 9.58 -5.15
CA PHE A 45 0.38 8.91 -4.61
C PHE A 45 -0.34 9.69 -3.50
N LYS A 46 0.10 10.93 -3.23
CA LYS A 46 -0.44 11.81 -2.18
C LYS A 46 -1.74 12.54 -2.57
N LYS A 47 -2.49 12.05 -3.56
CA LYS A 47 -3.83 12.53 -3.90
C LYS A 47 -4.84 11.49 -3.45
N ASN A 48 -5.24 11.54 -2.17
CA ASN A 48 -6.48 11.00 -1.60
C ASN A 48 -6.52 11.07 -0.05
N TYR A 49 -5.68 11.89 0.60
CA TYR A 49 -5.72 12.05 2.06
C TYR A 49 -6.58 13.23 2.54
N ASP A 50 -6.95 14.15 1.64
CA ASP A 50 -7.72 15.34 1.99
C ASP A 50 -9.02 15.42 1.17
N THR A 51 -10.07 14.75 1.64
CA THR A 51 -11.46 15.21 1.48
C THR A 51 -12.28 14.76 2.68
#